data_AF-A0A9Q2PD55-F1
#
_entry.id   AF-A0A9Q2PD55-F1
#
_cell.length_a   1.000
_cell.length_b   1.000
_cell.length_c   1.000
_cell.angle_alpha   90.00
_cell.angle_beta   90.00
_cell.angle_gamma   90.00
#
_symmetry.space_group_name_H-M   'P 1'
#
loop_
_entity.id
_entity.type
_entity.pdbx_description
1 polymer ?
#
loop_
_entity_poly.entity_id
_entity_poly.type
_entity_poly.pdbx_seq_one_letter_code
_entity_poly.pdbx_strand_id
1 'polypeptide(L)'
;MNWEVGQEVWIVPHDKRSKPRASTIARIARRWVYFGRPDRSGGRFDKETGELDGGQYSSPATAWASHAEYEDWVSRNEAWQRFHQSLPRIVPRHVTDGTIAEIEALIAGSNDKGGEA
;
A
#
# COMPACT_ATOMS: atom_id res chain seq x y z
N MET A 1 7.96 1.67 -9.89
CA MET A 1 8.62 0.48 -9.30
C MET A 1 9.20 -0.37 -10.41
N ASN A 2 10.48 -0.76 -10.31
CA ASN A 2 11.08 -1.74 -11.21
C ASN A 2 11.00 -3.12 -10.53
N TRP A 3 10.26 -4.02 -11.16
CA TRP A 3 10.11 -5.41 -10.71
C TRP A 3 11.04 -6.31 -11.51
N GLU A 4 11.61 -7.33 -10.85
CA GLU A 4 12.52 -8.28 -11.49
C GLU A 4 12.10 -9.73 -11.27
N VAL A 5 12.30 -10.59 -12.26
CA VAL A 5 12.07 -12.04 -12.10
C VAL A 5 13.10 -12.60 -11.13
N GLY A 6 12.66 -13.36 -10.13
CA GLY A 6 13.50 -13.85 -9.03
C GLY A 6 13.53 -12.93 -7.81
N GLN A 7 13.00 -11.71 -7.90
CA GLN A 7 12.88 -10.80 -6.76
C GLN A 7 11.93 -11.38 -5.70
N GLU A 8 12.31 -11.28 -4.43
CA GLU A 8 11.41 -11.55 -3.31
C GLU A 8 10.48 -10.35 -3.08
N VAL A 9 9.19 -10.62 -2.87
CA VAL A 9 8.14 -9.64 -2.61
C VAL A 9 7.34 -10.05 -1.40
N TRP A 10 6.80 -9.06 -0.69
CA TRP A 10 5.95 -9.30 0.47
C TRP A 10 4.48 -9.15 0.09
N ILE A 11 3.76 -10.27 0.14
CA ILE A 11 2.35 -10.36 -0.25
C ILE A 11 1.50 -10.17 0.98
N VAL A 12 0.63 -9.15 0.97
CA VAL A 12 -0.33 -8.86 2.05
C VAL A 12 -1.74 -9.13 1.54
N PRO A 13 -2.30 -10.32 1.82
CA PRO A 13 -3.69 -10.64 1.47
C PRO A 13 -4.65 -9.72 2.20
N HIS A 14 -5.77 -9.38 1.56
CA HIS A 14 -6.82 -8.60 2.21
C HIS A 14 -7.64 -9.44 3.20
N ASP A 15 -7.78 -10.75 2.96
CA ASP A 15 -8.58 -11.60 3.84
C ASP A 15 -7.90 -11.74 5.20
N LYS A 16 -8.62 -11.41 6.28
CA LYS A 16 -8.13 -11.54 7.66
C LYS A 16 -7.73 -12.98 8.05
N ARG A 17 -8.03 -13.97 7.21
CA ARG A 17 -7.71 -15.38 7.41
C ARG A 17 -6.33 -15.75 6.90
N SER A 18 -5.81 -15.04 5.89
CA SER A 18 -4.48 -15.29 5.36
C SER A 18 -3.48 -14.33 5.98
N LYS A 19 -2.31 -14.85 6.34
CA LYS A 19 -1.21 -14.03 6.86
C LYS A 19 -0.40 -13.43 5.72
N PRO A 20 0.20 -12.24 5.91
CA PRO A 20 1.25 -11.74 5.04
C PRO A 20 2.36 -12.79 4.88
N ARG A 21 2.96 -12.86 3.69
CA ARG A 21 3.97 -13.88 3.37
C ARG A 21 4.95 -13.40 2.31
N ALA A 22 6.18 -13.89 2.38
CA ALA A 22 7.14 -13.77 1.28
C ALA A 22 6.72 -14.61 0.08
N SER A 23 7.02 -14.12 -1.12
CA SER A 23 6.91 -14.85 -2.37
C SER A 23 7.96 -14.38 -3.36
N THR A 24 8.22 -15.16 -4.40
CA THR A 24 9.16 -14.78 -5.46
C THR A 24 8.41 -14.43 -6.74
N ILE A 25 8.85 -13.39 -7.45
CA ILE A 25 8.35 -13.06 -8.79
C ILE A 25 8.79 -14.15 -9.76
N ALA A 26 7.82 -14.84 -10.35
CA ALA A 26 8.05 -15.93 -11.30
C ALA A 26 8.08 -15.43 -12.74
N ARG A 27 7.28 -14.41 -13.08
CA ARG A 27 7.15 -13.89 -14.45
C ARG A 27 6.61 -12.48 -14.45
N ILE A 28 7.11 -11.66 -15.39
CA ILE A 28 6.59 -10.31 -15.64
C ILE A 28 5.99 -10.27 -17.05
N ALA A 29 4.73 -9.85 -17.14
CA ALA A 29 4.03 -9.55 -18.39
C ALA A 29 3.89 -8.03 -18.56
N ARG A 30 3.20 -7.59 -19.62
CA ARG A 30 3.02 -6.16 -19.91
C ARG A 30 2.39 -5.38 -18.74
N ARG A 31 1.26 -5.89 -18.23
CA ARG A 31 0.51 -5.28 -17.13
C ARG A 31 0.69 -6.01 -15.79
N TRP A 32 0.93 -7.32 -15.85
CA TRP A 32 0.81 -8.19 -14.67
C TRP A 32 2.16 -8.75 -14.26
N VAL A 33 2.42 -8.74 -12.96
CA VAL A 33 3.54 -9.43 -12.32
C VAL A 33 3.00 -10.67 -11.61
N TYR A 34 3.54 -11.84 -11.95
CA TYR A 34 3.13 -13.13 -11.42
C TYR A 34 4.13 -13.58 -10.36
N PHE A 35 3.62 -14.06 -9.23
CA PHE A 35 4.44 -14.50 -8.10
C PHE A 35 4.00 -15.87 -7.60
N GLY A 36 4.91 -16.62 -7.00
CA GLY A 36 4.67 -17.97 -6.48
C GLY A 36 5.46 -19.02 -7.24
N ARG A 37 5.14 -20.30 -7.01
CA ARG A 37 5.85 -21.38 -7.69
C ARG A 37 5.35 -21.56 -9.12
N PRO A 38 6.21 -21.99 -10.07
CA PRO A 38 5.79 -22.30 -11.44
C PRO A 38 4.72 -23.39 -11.54
N ASP A 39 4.64 -24.28 -10.56
CA ASP A 39 3.81 -25.50 -10.55
C ASP A 39 2.48 -25.37 -9.77
N ARG A 40 2.23 -24.23 -9.11
CA ARG A 40 0.98 -23.96 -8.39
C ARG A 40 0.44 -22.60 -8.79
N SER A 41 -0.87 -22.40 -8.65
CA SER A 41 -1.55 -21.13 -8.92
C SER A 41 -0.96 -20.00 -8.08
N GLY A 42 0.08 -19.37 -8.63
CA GLY A 42 0.58 -18.09 -8.20
C GLY A 42 -0.47 -17.01 -8.41
N GLY A 43 -0.48 -16.01 -7.55
CA GLY A 43 -1.27 -14.81 -7.79
C GLY A 43 -0.58 -13.91 -8.83
N ARG A 44 -1.25 -12.81 -9.15
CA ARG A 44 -0.65 -11.71 -9.90
C ARG A 44 -1.03 -10.38 -9.29
N PHE A 45 -0.18 -9.37 -9.47
CA PHE A 45 -0.48 -7.99 -9.14
C PHE A 45 -0.22 -7.08 -10.34
N ASP A 46 -0.90 -5.95 -10.35
CA ASP A 46 -0.70 -4.91 -11.37
C ASP A 46 0.70 -4.31 -11.21
N LYS A 47 1.43 -4.25 -12.32
CA LYS A 47 2.84 -3.82 -12.36
C LYS A 47 3.01 -2.38 -11.89
N GLU A 48 2.03 -1.52 -12.12
CA GLU A 48 2.12 -0.10 -11.81
C GLU A 48 1.72 0.18 -10.36
N THR A 49 0.65 -0.45 -9.89
CA THR A 49 0.06 -0.15 -8.57
C THR A 49 0.49 -1.11 -7.46
N GLY A 50 1.00 -2.29 -7.79
CA GLY A 50 1.25 -3.36 -6.81
C GLY A 50 -0.03 -4.02 -6.28
N GLU A 51 -1.20 -3.65 -6.80
CA GLU A 51 -2.48 -4.21 -6.37
C GLU A 51 -2.64 -5.64 -6.88
N LEU A 52 -2.91 -6.54 -5.96
CA LEU A 52 -3.19 -7.94 -6.23
C LEU A 52 -4.52 -8.08 -6.98
N ASP A 53 -4.49 -8.86 -8.04
CA ASP A 53 -5.69 -9.28 -8.74
C ASP A 53 -6.42 -10.33 -7.88
N GLY A 54 -7.32 -9.85 -7.03
CA GLY A 54 -8.16 -10.67 -6.15
C GLY A 54 -9.40 -11.25 -6.83
N GLY A 55 -9.59 -11.01 -8.13
CA GLY A 55 -10.83 -11.34 -8.84
C GLY A 55 -12.02 -10.47 -8.40
N GLN A 56 -13.21 -10.79 -8.91
CA GLN A 56 -14.40 -9.91 -8.89
C GLN A 56 -15.01 -9.63 -7.50
N TYR A 57 -14.57 -10.32 -6.45
CA TYR A 57 -15.18 -10.28 -5.11
C TYR A 57 -14.19 -10.12 -3.95
N SER A 58 -12.92 -9.83 -4.22
CA SER A 58 -11.93 -9.62 -3.18
C SER A 58 -11.51 -8.15 -3.16
N SER A 59 -11.53 -7.52 -1.98
CA SER A 59 -10.98 -6.18 -1.83
C SER A 59 -9.48 -6.16 -2.20
N PRO A 60 -8.97 -5.04 -2.72
CA PRO A 60 -7.61 -4.98 -3.24
C PRO A 60 -6.60 -5.29 -2.13
N ALA A 61 -5.81 -6.32 -2.38
CA ALA A 61 -4.67 -6.69 -1.57
C ALA A 61 -3.41 -6.07 -2.21
N THR A 62 -2.29 -5.94 -1.49
CA THR A 62 -1.11 -5.21 -2.01
C THR A 62 0.16 -6.05 -1.92
N ALA A 63 0.97 -6.00 -2.96
CA ALA A 63 2.34 -6.51 -2.97
C ALA A 63 3.31 -5.36 -2.68
N TRP A 64 4.22 -5.61 -1.74
CA TRP A 64 5.28 -4.68 -1.34
C TRP A 64 6.63 -5.17 -1.86
N ALA A 65 7.55 -4.26 -2.20
CA ALA A 65 8.84 -4.65 -2.74
C ALA A 65 9.74 -5.30 -1.69
N SER A 66 9.46 -5.09 -0.41
CA SER A 66 10.11 -5.77 0.70
C SER A 66 9.23 -5.84 1.94
N HIS A 67 9.63 -6.68 2.92
CA HIS A 67 9.02 -6.67 4.25
C HIS A 67 9.19 -5.31 4.95
N ALA A 68 10.35 -4.67 4.79
CA ALA A 68 10.66 -3.38 5.41
C ALA A 68 9.71 -2.28 4.94
N GLU A 69 9.42 -2.21 3.63
CA GLU A 69 8.45 -1.25 3.09
C GLU A 69 7.05 -1.46 3.66
N TYR A 70 6.65 -2.73 3.84
CA TYR A 70 5.38 -3.07 4.46
C TYR A 70 5.34 -2.62 5.93
N GLU A 71 6.38 -2.91 6.71
CA GLU A 71 6.46 -2.49 8.11
C GLU A 71 6.46 -0.95 8.25
N ASP A 72 7.17 -0.24 7.38
CA ASP A 72 7.18 1.22 7.32
C ASP A 72 5.79 1.78 6.99
N TRP A 73 5.05 1.14 6.09
CA TRP A 73 3.65 1.51 5.82
C TRP A 73 2.74 1.23 7.00
N VAL A 74 2.84 0.05 7.64
CA VAL A 74 2.05 -0.29 8.83
C VAL A 74 2.28 0.73 9.93
N SER A 75 3.55 1.04 10.23
CA SER A 75 3.94 2.00 11.27
C SER A 75 3.34 3.39 11.02
N ARG A 76 3.48 3.91 9.79
CA ARG A 76 2.90 5.22 9.40
C ARG A 76 1.38 5.20 9.45
N ASN A 77 0.74 4.15 8.96
CA ASN A 77 -0.71 4.03 8.94
C ASN A 77 -1.28 3.93 10.36
N GLU A 78 -0.65 3.15 11.25
CA GLU A 78 -1.04 3.10 12.67
C GLU A 78 -0.90 4.47 13.34
N ALA A 79 0.21 5.18 13.11
CA ALA A 79 0.41 6.52 13.64
C ALA A 79 -0.68 7.49 13.16
N TRP A 80 -1.01 7.45 11.86
CA TRP A 80 -2.10 8.24 11.28
C TRP A 80 -3.46 7.91 11.89
N GLN A 81 -3.77 6.63 12.05
CA GLN A 81 -5.03 6.20 12.67
C GLN A 81 -5.16 6.68 14.12
N ARG A 82 -4.08 6.57 14.91
CA ARG A 82 -4.05 7.08 16.29
C ARG A 82 -4.26 8.60 16.32
N PHE A 83 -3.58 9.33 15.44
CA PHE A 83 -3.76 10.78 15.31
C PHE A 83 -5.22 11.11 14.95
N HIS A 84 -5.77 10.49 13.90
CA HIS A 84 -7.13 10.74 13.44
C HIS A 84 -8.17 10.44 14.53
N GLN A 85 -8.00 9.34 15.28
CA GLN A 85 -8.88 8.99 16.40
C GLN A 85 -8.75 9.95 17.60
N SER A 86 -7.62 10.65 17.73
CA SER A 86 -7.41 11.65 18.78
C SER A 86 -8.08 12.99 18.49
N LEU A 87 -8.52 13.23 17.25
CA LEU A 87 -9.16 14.49 16.87
C LEU A 87 -10.55 14.63 17.51
N PRO A 88 -10.89 15.80 18.05
CA PRO A 88 -12.21 16.03 18.62
C PRO A 88 -13.28 16.05 17.53
N ARG A 89 -14.47 15.52 17.84
CA ARG A 89 -15.62 15.53 16.93
C ARG A 89 -16.13 16.95 16.61
N ILE A 90 -15.90 17.90 17.51
CA ILE A 90 -16.26 19.31 17.35
C ILE A 90 -14.97 20.10 17.15
N VAL A 91 -14.96 20.95 16.12
CA VAL A 91 -13.83 21.82 15.81
C VAL A 91 -13.53 22.71 17.04
N PRO A 92 -12.29 22.68 17.57
CA PRO A 92 -11.92 23.55 18.69
C PRO A 92 -12.06 25.03 18.31
N ARG A 93 -12.47 25.86 19.27
CA ARG A 93 -12.75 27.30 19.03
C ARG A 93 -11.59 28.12 18.45
N HIS A 94 -10.36 27.64 18.62
CA HIS A 94 -9.15 28.31 18.13
C HIS A 94 -8.72 27.85 16.73
N VAL A 95 -9.34 26.80 16.19
CA VAL A 95 -9.12 26.38 14.81
C VAL A 95 -9.89 27.34 13.92
N THR A 96 -9.17 27.99 13.01
CA THR A 96 -9.74 28.94 12.05
C THR A 96 -9.71 28.33 10.65
N ASP A 97 -10.45 28.94 9.72
CA ASP A 97 -10.41 28.54 8.31
C ASP A 97 -8.99 28.59 7.73
N GLY A 98 -8.14 29.51 8.20
CA GLY A 98 -6.73 29.57 7.83
C GLY A 98 -5.95 28.34 8.26
N THR A 99 -6.16 27.87 9.49
CA THR A 99 -5.55 26.63 10.00
C THR A 99 -6.02 25.41 9.21
N ILE A 100 -7.30 25.37 8.82
CA ILE A 100 -7.83 24.27 8.00
C ILE A 100 -7.17 24.28 6.62
N ALA A 101 -7.07 25.44 5.97
CA ALA A 101 -6.42 25.58 4.68
C ALA A 101 -4.93 25.17 4.71
N GLU A 102 -4.21 25.48 5.80
CA GLU A 102 -2.83 25.02 6.00
C GLU A 102 -2.74 23.48 6.08
N ILE A 103 -3.64 22.84 6.82
CA ILE A 103 -3.71 21.38 6.93
C ILE A 103 -4.04 20.76 5.57
N GLU A 104 -5.00 21.32 4.84
CA GLU A 104 -5.38 20.86 3.50
C GLU A 104 -4.21 20.97 2.53
N ALA A 105 -3.46 22.09 2.56
CA ALA A 105 -2.28 22.28 1.74
C ALA A 105 -1.17 21.27 2.08
N LEU A 106 -0.96 20.94 3.36
CA LEU A 106 -0.01 19.91 3.78
C LEU A 106 -0.39 18.51 3.29
N ILE A 107 -1.68 18.17 3.33
CA ILE A 107 -2.19 16.88 2.83
C ILE A 107 -2.09 16.83 1.30
N ALA A 108 -2.49 17.89 0.60
CA ALA A 108 -2.45 17.95 -0.86
C ALA A 108 -1.02 18.00 -1.40
N GLY A 109 -0.13 18.77 -0.78
CA GLY A 109 1.29 18.85 -1.14
C GLY A 109 2.08 17.57 -0.82
N SER A 110 1.54 16.69 0.03
CA SER A 110 2.11 15.35 0.26
C SER A 110 1.85 14.38 -0.91
N ASN A 111 0.92 14.70 -1.83
CA ASN A 111 0.69 13.90 -3.04
C ASN A 111 1.65 14.23 -4.20
N ASP A 112 2.45 15.30 -4.10
CA ASP A 112 3.29 15.82 -5.21
C ASP A 112 4.77 15.42 -5.09
N LYS A 113 5.17 14.68 -4.05
CA LYS A 113 6.55 14.21 -3.83
C LYS A 113 6.74 12.70 -4.07
N GLY A 114 6.01 12.15 -5.03
CA GLY A 114 6.09 10.73 -5.45
C GLY A 114 6.99 10.46 -6.66
N GLY A 115 7.91 11.35 -7.01
CA GLY A 115 8.75 11.19 -8.20
C GLY A 115 10.03 12.01 -8.15
N GLU A 116 10.97 11.64 -7.29
CA GLU A 116 12.40 11.90 -7.50
C GLU A 116 13.23 11.10 -6.48
N ALA A 117 13.69 9.92 -6.92
CA ALA A 117 15.00 9.33 -6.66
C ALA A 117 15.10 8.00 -7.44
#